data_AF-A0A1H9Q0J7-F1
#
_entry.id   AF-A0A1H9Q0J7-F1
#
_cell.length_a   1.000
_cell.length_b   1.000
_cell.length_c   1.000
_cell.angle_alpha   90.00
_cell.angle_beta   90.00
_cell.angle_gamma   90.00
#
_symmetry.space_group_name_H-M   'P 1'
#
loop_
_entity.id
_entity.type
_entity.pdbx_description
1 polymer ?
#
loop_
_entity_poly.entity_id
_entity_poly.type
_entity_poly.pdbx_seq_one_letter_code
_entity_poly.pdbx_strand_id
1 'polypeptide(L)'
;MDMTTAALIGITLGTGIATAGCYLSGRAAGIRLGLERGYRDGYDAAIDDLGTEVLESGQRLTSAERILTATRAELRQVQDERTRERRQAAEALEESTLRAEEARALTAQHATLLTQASTNLELAAATWDAMTATRKARDARTVASQLRDMAAILAPKRQEVAA
;
A
#
# COMPACT_ATOMS: atom_id res chain seq x y z
N MET A 1 -14.72 -13.54 0.31
CA MET A 1 -15.95 -14.26 0.66
C MET A 1 -16.51 -13.60 1.90
N ASP A 2 -17.63 -12.92 1.74
CA ASP A 2 -18.24 -12.17 2.83
C ASP A 2 -18.92 -13.12 3.81
N MET A 3 -18.94 -12.75 5.09
CA MET A 3 -19.51 -13.55 6.18
C MET A 3 -20.98 -13.95 5.90
N THR A 4 -21.65 -13.17 5.07
CA THR A 4 -23.02 -13.38 4.59
C THR A 4 -23.16 -14.61 3.70
N THR A 5 -22.17 -14.92 2.85
CA THR A 5 -22.24 -16.05 1.90
C THR A 5 -22.08 -17.39 2.62
N ALA A 6 -21.17 -17.45 3.60
CA ALA A 6 -20.97 -18.65 4.43
C ALA A 6 -22.19 -18.94 5.32
N ALA A 7 -22.81 -17.90 5.89
CA ALA A 7 -24.03 -18.03 6.68
C ALA A 7 -25.22 -18.52 5.85
N LEU A 8 -25.38 -18.02 4.62
CA LEU A 8 -26.43 -18.45 3.70
C LEU A 8 -26.32 -19.93 3.30
N ILE A 9 -25.10 -20.42 3.06
CA ILE A 9 -24.85 -21.84 2.76
C ILE A 9 -25.14 -22.71 3.99
N GLY A 10 -24.72 -22.27 5.19
CA GLY A 10 -24.98 -23.01 6.44
C GLY A 10 -26.47 -23.13 6.77
N ILE A 11 -27.23 -22.04 6.62
CA ILE A 11 -28.67 -22.02 6.89
C ILE A 11 -29.42 -22.92 5.91
N THR A 12 -29.12 -22.81 4.62
CA THR A 12 -29.80 -23.60 3.58
C THR A 12 -29.58 -25.10 3.76
N LEU A 13 -28.35 -25.54 4.04
CA LEU A 13 -28.04 -26.94 4.36
C LEU A 13 -28.72 -27.43 5.64
N GLY A 14 -28.68 -26.64 6.72
CA GLY A 14 -29.31 -26.99 7.99
C GLY A 14 -30.83 -27.15 7.84
N THR A 15 -31.49 -26.23 7.14
CA THR A 15 -32.93 -26.33 6.86
C THR A 15 -33.27 -27.53 5.99
N GLY A 16 -32.46 -27.86 4.98
CA GLY A 16 -32.69 -29.00 4.08
C GLY A 16 -32.57 -30.35 4.78
N ILE A 17 -31.61 -30.51 5.69
CA ILE A 17 -31.44 -31.73 6.49
C ILE A 17 -32.62 -31.90 7.46
N ALA A 18 -33.02 -30.81 8.13
CA ALA A 18 -34.12 -30.84 9.09
C ALA A 18 -35.47 -31.15 8.42
N THR A 19 -35.77 -30.56 7.27
CA THR A 19 -37.02 -30.85 6.54
C THR A 19 -37.05 -32.28 6.00
N ALA A 20 -35.94 -32.78 5.46
CA ALA A 20 -35.84 -34.19 5.04
C ALA A 20 -36.06 -35.14 6.23
N GLY A 21 -35.46 -34.86 7.39
CA GLY A 21 -35.63 -35.66 8.60
C GLY A 21 -37.09 -35.67 9.12
N CYS A 22 -37.75 -34.51 9.15
CA CYS A 22 -39.15 -34.40 9.56
C CYS A 22 -40.10 -35.11 8.58
N TYR A 23 -39.84 -35.04 7.28
CA TYR A 23 -40.64 -35.71 6.26
C TYR A 23 -40.51 -37.23 6.35
N LEU A 24 -39.28 -37.75 6.45
CA LEU A 24 -39.02 -39.19 6.57
C LEU A 24 -39.63 -39.78 7.85
N SER A 25 -39.51 -39.07 8.98
CA SER A 25 -40.09 -39.52 10.25
C SER A 25 -41.62 -39.49 10.25
N GLY A 26 -42.23 -38.43 9.72
CA GLY A 26 -43.69 -38.32 9.61
C GLY A 26 -44.30 -39.39 8.69
N ARG A 27 -43.65 -39.67 7.55
CA ARG A 27 -44.13 -40.67 6.59
C ARG A 27 -43.92 -42.10 7.08
N ALA A 28 -42.82 -42.39 7.79
CA ALA A 28 -42.61 -43.68 8.46
C ALA A 28 -43.69 -43.98 9.52
N ALA A 29 -44.12 -42.96 10.28
CA ALA A 29 -45.23 -43.10 11.22
C ALA A 29 -46.57 -43.40 10.49
N GLY A 30 -46.80 -42.76 9.34
CA GLY A 30 -47.98 -43.01 8.49
C GLY A 30 -48.02 -44.44 7.92
N ILE A 31 -46.89 -44.95 7.45
CA ILE A 31 -46.74 -46.33 6.94
C ILE A 31 -47.03 -47.35 8.06
N ARG A 32 -46.52 -47.11 9.27
CA ARG A 32 -46.74 -47.97 10.44
C ARG A 32 -48.23 -48.02 10.86
N LEU A 33 -48.92 -46.88 10.82
CA LEU A 33 -50.37 -46.79 11.06
C LEU A 33 -51.22 -47.49 9.97
N GLY A 34 -50.73 -47.54 8.72
CA GLY A 34 -51.38 -48.27 7.63
C GLY A 34 -51.28 -49.79 7.78
N LEU A 35 -50.12 -50.28 8.25
CA LEU A 35 -49.87 -51.68 8.61
C LEU A 35 -50.82 -52.20 9.70
N GLU A 36 -51.02 -51.42 10.75
CA GLU A 36 -51.92 -51.77 11.87
C GLU A 36 -53.38 -51.90 11.42
N ARG A 37 -53.75 -51.32 10.27
CA ARG A 37 -55.11 -51.36 9.70
C ARG A 37 -55.32 -52.38 8.58
N GLY A 38 -54.31 -53.19 8.25
CA GLY A 38 -54.48 -54.37 7.37
C GLY A 38 -54.52 -54.10 5.85
N TYR A 39 -54.12 -52.92 5.37
CA TYR A 39 -54.04 -52.60 3.94
C TYR A 39 -52.67 -53.00 3.36
N ARG A 40 -52.53 -54.28 2.98
CA ARG A 40 -51.26 -54.86 2.50
C ARG A 40 -50.81 -54.33 1.13
N ASP A 41 -51.74 -54.12 0.21
CA ASP A 41 -51.41 -53.69 -1.16
C ASP A 41 -50.94 -52.24 -1.25
N GLY A 42 -51.46 -51.35 -0.38
CA GLY A 42 -50.99 -49.96 -0.29
C GLY A 42 -49.66 -49.83 0.45
N TYR A 43 -49.28 -50.84 1.24
CA TYR A 43 -48.03 -50.87 1.99
C TYR A 43 -46.84 -51.20 1.11
N ASP A 44 -46.97 -52.20 0.23
CA ASP A 44 -45.88 -52.59 -0.69
C ASP A 44 -45.58 -51.46 -1.70
N ALA A 45 -46.63 -50.81 -2.23
CA ALA A 45 -46.46 -49.62 -3.09
C ALA A 45 -45.80 -48.43 -2.35
N ALA A 46 -46.17 -48.21 -1.08
CA ALA A 46 -45.56 -47.15 -0.27
C ALA A 46 -44.09 -47.44 0.10
N ILE A 47 -43.71 -48.72 0.20
CA ILE A 47 -42.31 -49.13 0.41
C ILE A 47 -41.49 -48.90 -0.86
N ASP A 48 -42.01 -49.26 -2.03
CA ASP A 48 -41.29 -49.08 -3.29
C ASP A 48 -41.08 -47.59 -3.60
N ASP A 49 -42.11 -46.75 -3.39
CA ASP A 49 -41.99 -45.30 -3.48
C ASP A 49 -40.98 -44.73 -2.46
N LEU A 50 -40.95 -45.26 -1.24
CA LEU A 50 -39.96 -44.83 -0.23
C LEU A 50 -38.54 -45.26 -0.63
N GLY A 51 -38.37 -46.45 -1.18
CA GLY A 51 -37.08 -46.96 -1.65
C GLY A 51 -36.49 -46.07 -2.75
N THR A 52 -37.32 -45.63 -3.69
CA THR A 52 -36.91 -44.71 -4.76
C THR A 52 -36.62 -43.31 -4.24
N GLU A 53 -37.49 -42.72 -3.42
CA GLU A 53 -37.28 -41.39 -2.82
C GLU A 53 -36.00 -41.33 -1.96
N VAL A 54 -35.71 -42.39 -1.20
CA VAL A 54 -34.49 -42.50 -0.36
C VAL A 54 -33.24 -42.63 -1.23
N LEU A 55 -33.31 -43.40 -2.32
CA LEU A 55 -32.17 -43.59 -3.22
C LEU A 55 -31.83 -42.29 -3.97
N GLU A 56 -32.83 -41.57 -4.47
CA GLU A 56 -32.65 -40.25 -5.08
C GLU A 56 -32.11 -39.23 -4.08
N SER A 57 -32.64 -39.21 -2.86
CA SER A 57 -32.16 -38.33 -1.79
C SER A 57 -30.70 -38.63 -1.42
N GLY A 58 -30.32 -39.91 -1.35
CA GLY A 58 -28.94 -40.34 -1.12
C GLY A 58 -27.98 -39.90 -2.23
N GLN A 59 -28.40 -39.99 -3.50
CA GLN A 59 -27.62 -39.50 -4.64
C GLN A 59 -27.44 -37.97 -4.58
N ARG A 60 -28.50 -37.23 -4.26
CA ARG A 60 -28.45 -35.77 -4.10
C ARG A 60 -27.55 -35.35 -2.94
N LEU A 61 -27.61 -36.05 -1.81
CA LEU A 61 -26.74 -35.80 -0.66
C LEU A 61 -25.27 -36.06 -1.02
N THR A 62 -24.98 -37.18 -1.67
CA THR A 62 -23.62 -37.51 -2.13
C THR A 62 -23.07 -36.46 -3.11
N SER A 63 -23.92 -35.98 -4.02
CA SER A 63 -23.56 -34.90 -4.95
C SER A 63 -23.26 -33.59 -4.21
N ALA A 64 -24.11 -33.22 -3.25
CA ALA A 64 -23.92 -32.04 -2.42
C ALA A 64 -22.64 -32.10 -1.59
N GLU A 65 -22.31 -33.27 -1.01
CA GLU A 65 -21.05 -33.49 -0.27
C GLU A 65 -19.81 -33.30 -1.15
N ARG A 66 -19.86 -33.76 -2.40
CA ARG A 66 -18.76 -33.55 -3.36
C ARG A 66 -18.57 -32.07 -3.67
N ILE A 67 -19.66 -31.36 -3.96
CA ILE A 67 -19.62 -29.90 -4.22
C ILE A 67 -19.10 -29.15 -2.98
N LEU A 68 -19.56 -29.51 -1.80
CA LEU A 68 -19.14 -28.89 -0.55
C LEU A 68 -17.66 -29.15 -0.25
N THR A 69 -17.14 -30.33 -0.61
CA THR A 69 -15.72 -30.65 -0.49
C THR A 69 -14.88 -29.85 -1.48
N ALA A 70 -15.32 -29.72 -2.73
CA ALA A 70 -14.65 -28.93 -3.76
C ALA A 70 -14.59 -27.43 -3.38
N THR A 71 -15.73 -26.86 -2.99
CA THR A 71 -15.82 -25.45 -2.55
C THR A 71 -14.99 -25.17 -1.30
N ARG A 72 -14.87 -26.13 -0.37
CA ARG A 72 -13.94 -26.00 0.77
C ARG A 72 -12.48 -25.97 0.34
N ALA A 73 -12.10 -26.75 -0.67
CA ALA A 73 -10.74 -26.73 -1.21
C ALA A 73 -10.43 -25.41 -1.92
N GLU A 74 -11.34 -24.93 -2.78
CA GLU A 74 -11.23 -23.62 -3.45
C GLU A 74 -11.15 -22.48 -2.44
N LEU A 75 -11.97 -22.51 -1.37
CA LEU A 75 -11.92 -21.49 -0.33
C LEU A 75 -10.55 -21.44 0.36
N ARG A 76 -9.96 -22.60 0.66
CA ARG A 76 -8.61 -22.66 1.24
C ARG A 76 -7.56 -22.10 0.28
N GLN A 77 -7.65 -22.46 -1.00
CA GLN A 77 -6.75 -21.93 -2.03
C GLN A 77 -6.83 -20.40 -2.11
N VAL A 78 -8.03 -19.83 -2.20
CA VAL A 78 -8.24 -18.37 -2.26
C VAL A 78 -7.75 -17.69 -0.97
N GLN A 79 -7.91 -18.32 0.20
CA GLN A 79 -7.38 -17.79 1.46
C GLN A 79 -5.84 -17.76 1.47
N ASP A 80 -5.19 -18.80 0.93
CA ASP A 80 -3.74 -18.88 0.82
C ASP A 80 -3.20 -17.85 -0.19
N GLU A 81 -3.84 -17.73 -1.35
CA GLU A 81 -3.51 -16.71 -2.36
C GLU A 81 -3.64 -15.29 -1.80
N ARG A 82 -4.76 -14.97 -1.15
CA ARG A 82 -4.96 -13.67 -0.52
C ARG A 82 -3.94 -13.39 0.58
N THR A 83 -3.50 -14.42 1.31
CA THR A 83 -2.45 -14.28 2.32
C THR A 83 -1.10 -13.98 1.69
N ARG A 84 -0.78 -14.63 0.57
CA ARG A 84 0.45 -14.36 -0.20
C ARG A 84 0.45 -12.95 -0.79
N GLU A 85 -0.64 -12.54 -1.43
CA GLU A 85 -0.80 -11.19 -1.99
C GLU A 85 -0.65 -10.11 -0.92
N ARG A 86 -1.23 -10.32 0.27
CA ARG A 86 -1.07 -9.38 1.40
C ARG A 86 0.37 -9.26 1.87
N ARG A 87 1.12 -10.36 1.91
CA ARG A 87 2.55 -10.33 2.26
C ARG A 87 3.36 -9.58 1.21
N GLN A 88 3.14 -9.89 -0.06
CA GLN A 88 3.82 -9.19 -1.17
C GLN A 88 3.51 -7.69 -1.18
N ALA A 89 2.25 -7.31 -0.94
CA ALA A 89 1.86 -5.91 -0.84
C ALA A 89 2.52 -5.21 0.36
N ALA A 90 2.62 -5.88 1.51
CA ALA A 90 3.30 -5.35 2.69
C ALA A 90 4.80 -5.15 2.45
N GLU A 91 5.47 -6.13 1.84
CA GLU A 91 6.89 -6.06 1.48
C GLU A 91 7.15 -4.93 0.46
N ALA A 92 6.32 -4.80 -0.56
CA ALA A 92 6.43 -3.72 -1.55
C ALA A 92 6.18 -2.34 -0.94
N LEU A 93 5.24 -2.23 0.01
CA LEU A 93 5.00 -1.00 0.75
C LEU A 93 6.23 -0.62 1.59
N GLU A 94 6.78 -1.57 2.35
CA GLU A 94 7.99 -1.36 3.16
C GLU A 94 9.17 -0.88 2.29
N GLU A 95 9.43 -1.56 1.18
CA GLU A 95 10.48 -1.18 0.23
C GLU A 95 10.25 0.23 -0.35
N SER A 96 9.01 0.57 -0.70
CA SER A 96 8.67 1.89 -1.21
C SER A 96 8.86 2.99 -0.15
N THR A 97 8.55 2.70 1.11
CA THR A 97 8.74 3.64 2.22
C THR A 97 10.21 3.90 2.51
N LEU A 98 11.04 2.85 2.50
CA LEU A 98 12.49 2.97 2.65
C LEU A 98 13.10 3.83 1.53
N ARG A 99 12.74 3.56 0.27
CA ARG A 99 13.21 4.38 -0.87
C ARG A 99 12.77 5.84 -0.76
N ALA A 100 11.56 6.10 -0.27
CA ALA A 100 11.07 7.46 -0.08
C ALA A 100 11.83 8.20 1.04
N GLU A 101 12.18 7.52 2.12
CA GLU A 101 13.01 8.06 3.20
C GLU A 101 14.43 8.36 2.72
N GLU A 102 15.05 7.45 1.97
CA GLU A 102 16.37 7.67 1.35
C GLU A 102 16.36 8.88 0.41
N ALA A 103 15.34 9.01 -0.45
CA ALA A 103 15.20 10.15 -1.35
C ALA A 103 15.03 11.48 -0.58
N ARG A 104 14.28 11.48 0.52
CA ARG A 104 14.14 12.66 1.40
C ARG A 104 15.46 13.03 2.05
N ALA A 105 16.21 12.05 2.54
CA ALA A 105 17.52 12.27 3.15
C ALA A 105 18.52 12.87 2.14
N LEU A 106 18.59 12.33 0.92
CA LEU A 106 19.41 12.87 -0.15
C LEU A 106 19.01 14.31 -0.52
N THR A 107 17.72 14.59 -0.58
CA THR A 107 17.21 15.94 -0.87
C THR A 107 17.61 16.94 0.22
N ALA A 108 17.56 16.54 1.50
CA ALA A 108 17.99 17.38 2.62
C ALA A 108 19.52 17.64 2.59
N GLN A 109 20.32 16.63 2.23
CA GLN A 109 21.77 16.79 2.04
C GLN A 109 22.07 17.76 0.89
N HIS A 110 21.39 17.64 -0.26
CA HIS A 110 21.54 18.57 -1.37
C HIS A 110 21.17 20.02 -0.98
N ALA A 111 20.07 20.21 -0.25
CA ALA A 111 19.68 21.53 0.24
C ALA A 111 20.77 22.16 1.14
N THR A 112 21.39 21.34 2.00
CA THR A 112 22.50 21.78 2.85
C THR A 112 23.72 22.18 2.03
N LEU A 113 24.11 21.38 1.03
CA LEU A 113 25.22 21.67 0.13
C LEU A 113 24.98 22.95 -0.69
N LEU A 114 23.76 23.17 -1.17
CA LEU A 114 23.40 24.40 -1.89
C LEU A 114 23.50 25.63 -0.98
N THR A 115 23.12 25.50 0.29
CA THR A 115 23.23 26.59 1.27
C THR A 115 24.70 26.89 1.60
N GLN A 116 25.55 25.86 1.72
CA GLN A 116 26.99 26.05 1.89
C GLN A 116 27.62 26.69 0.65
N ALA A 117 27.22 26.27 -0.55
CA ALA A 117 27.69 26.85 -1.80
C ALA A 117 27.30 28.33 -1.93
N SER A 118 26.06 28.70 -1.59
CA SER A 118 25.62 30.10 -1.61
C SER A 118 26.44 30.95 -0.63
N THR A 119 26.63 30.46 0.60
CA THR A 119 27.44 31.14 1.61
C THR A 119 28.89 31.35 1.15
N ASN A 120 29.48 30.33 0.50
CA ASN A 120 30.82 30.43 -0.06
C ASN A 120 30.90 31.45 -1.20
N LEU A 121 29.88 31.52 -2.06
CA LEU A 121 29.80 32.52 -3.13
C LEU A 121 29.67 33.95 -2.57
N GLU A 122 28.88 34.14 -1.51
CA GLU A 122 28.77 35.43 -0.81
C GLU A 122 30.10 35.87 -0.20
N LEU A 123 30.81 34.95 0.45
CA LEU A 123 32.16 35.20 0.99
C LEU A 123 33.16 35.52 -0.12
N ALA A 124 33.11 34.81 -1.25
CA ALA A 124 33.94 35.08 -2.42
C ALA A 124 33.66 36.47 -3.02
N ALA A 125 32.39 36.89 -3.08
CA ALA A 125 32.02 38.23 -3.53
C ALA A 125 32.55 39.31 -2.57
N ALA A 126 32.34 39.15 -1.26
CA ALA A 126 32.82 40.10 -0.25
C ALA A 126 34.35 40.23 -0.24
N THR A 127 35.08 39.13 -0.40
CA THR A 127 36.53 39.14 -0.49
C THR A 127 37.02 39.81 -1.77
N TRP A 128 36.34 39.62 -2.90
CA TRP A 128 36.61 40.35 -4.13
C TRP A 128 36.41 41.86 -3.97
N ASP A 129 35.30 42.27 -3.36
CA ASP A 129 35.02 43.69 -3.09
C ASP A 129 36.09 44.32 -2.19
N ALA A 130 36.54 43.61 -1.14
CA ALA A 130 37.64 44.07 -0.29
C ALA A 130 38.97 44.19 -1.06
N MET A 131 39.28 43.23 -1.94
CA MET A 131 40.48 43.28 -2.78
C MET A 131 40.44 44.46 -3.78
N THR A 132 39.28 44.74 -4.38
CA THR A 132 39.16 45.88 -5.29
C THR A 132 39.26 47.22 -4.56
N ALA A 133 38.67 47.34 -3.37
CA ALA A 133 38.79 48.54 -2.53
C ALA A 133 40.24 48.80 -2.10
N THR A 134 40.94 47.75 -1.65
CA THR A 134 42.37 47.85 -1.28
C THR A 134 43.26 48.20 -2.46
N ARG A 135 42.99 47.65 -3.66
CA ARG A 135 43.69 48.04 -4.90
C ARG A 135 43.45 49.52 -5.22
N LYS A 136 42.19 49.98 -5.24
CA LYS A 136 41.85 51.40 -5.46
C LYS A 136 42.54 52.33 -4.46
N ALA A 137 42.58 51.97 -3.17
CA ALA A 137 43.26 52.75 -2.14
C ALA A 137 44.78 52.84 -2.38
N ARG A 138 45.40 51.75 -2.86
CA ARG A 138 46.81 51.73 -3.24
C ARG A 138 47.07 52.66 -4.43
N ASP A 139 46.25 52.58 -5.46
CA ASP A 139 46.39 53.41 -6.66
C ASP A 139 46.23 54.90 -6.33
N ALA A 140 45.25 55.26 -5.49
CA ALA A 140 45.06 56.64 -5.03
C ALA A 140 46.29 57.18 -4.25
N ARG A 141 46.94 56.36 -3.43
CA ARG A 141 48.17 56.75 -2.71
C ARG A 141 49.34 57.00 -3.68
N THR A 142 49.49 56.16 -4.69
CA THR A 142 50.52 56.31 -5.73
C THR A 142 50.29 57.59 -6.55
N VAL A 143 49.05 57.88 -6.94
CA VAL A 143 48.72 59.13 -7.63
C VAL A 143 48.98 60.32 -6.73
N ALA A 144 48.60 60.25 -5.45
CA ALA A 144 48.86 61.32 -4.49
C ALA A 144 50.37 61.56 -4.27
N SER A 145 51.21 60.53 -4.29
CA SER A 145 52.67 60.71 -4.20
C SER A 145 53.22 61.37 -5.47
N GLN A 146 52.81 60.91 -6.66
CA GLN A 146 53.20 61.53 -7.93
C GLN A 146 52.81 63.01 -8.00
N LEU A 147 51.60 63.36 -7.54
CA LEU A 147 51.16 64.76 -7.48
C LEU A 147 51.98 65.59 -6.49
N ARG A 148 52.38 65.05 -5.34
CA ARG A 148 53.28 65.73 -4.41
C ARG A 148 54.67 65.93 -5.00
N ASP A 149 55.22 64.93 -5.68
CA ASP A 149 56.53 65.01 -6.32
C ASP A 149 56.51 66.06 -7.44
N MET A 150 55.45 66.07 -8.26
CA MET A 150 55.23 67.13 -9.26
C MET A 150 55.09 68.52 -8.63
N ALA A 151 54.34 68.65 -7.53
CA ALA A 151 54.21 69.93 -6.83
C ALA A 151 55.56 70.41 -6.26
N ALA A 152 56.39 69.50 -5.74
CA ALA A 152 57.73 69.80 -5.23
C ALA A 152 58.67 70.29 -6.35
N ILE A 153 58.58 69.71 -7.56
CA ILE A 153 59.36 70.16 -8.74
C ILE A 153 58.91 71.56 -9.21
N LEU A 154 57.62 71.87 -9.10
CA LEU A 154 57.05 73.16 -9.53
C LEU A 154 57.18 74.27 -8.48
N ALA A 155 57.39 73.93 -7.20
CA ALA A 155 57.54 74.89 -6.10
C ALA A 155 58.68 75.93 -6.31
N PRO A 156 59.92 75.55 -6.68
CA PRO A 156 60.99 76.52 -6.91
C PRO A 156 60.70 77.46 -8.09
N LYS A 157 60.03 76.98 -9.15
CA LYS A 157 59.62 77.80 -10.30
C LYS A 157 58.56 78.86 -9.97
N ARG A 158 57.77 78.68 -8.90
CA ARG A 158 56.80 79.68 -8.43
C ARG A 158 57.43 80.74 -7.53
N GLN A 159 58.51 80.39 -6.81
CA GLN A 159 59.27 81.35 -6.00
C GLN A 159 60.06 82.34 -6.85
N GLU A 160 60.52 81.92 -8.04
CA GLU A 160 61.17 82.81 -9.02
C GLU A 160 60.21 83.75 -9.78
N VAL A 161 58.90 83.45 -9.82
CA VAL A 161 57.89 84.29 -10.51
C VAL A 161 57.20 85.27 -9.52
N ALA A 162 57.35 85.05 -8.22
CA ALA A 162 56.76 85.87 -7.16
C ALA A 162 57.77 86.82 -6.46
N ALA A 163 59.06 86.76 -6.82
CA ALA A 163 60.11 87.69 -6.43
C ALA A 163 60.37 88.70 -7.56
#